data_AF-A0A351FI81-F1
#
_entry.id   AF-A0A351FI81-F1
#
_cell.length_a   1.000
_cell.length_b   1.000
_cell.length_c   1.000
_cell.angle_alpha   90.00
_cell.angle_beta   90.00
_cell.angle_gamma   90.00
#
_symmetry.space_group_name_H-M   'P 1'
#
loop_
_entity.id
_entity.type
_entity.pdbx_description
1 polymer ?
#
loop_
_entity_poly.entity_id
_entity_poly.type
_entity_poly.pdbx_seq_one_letter_code
_entity_poly.pdbx_strand_id
1 'polypeptide(L)'
;GASEKDPASITAPFHFDPNADISEYTIGYDEEAPEEFLDQLRDMGVRLTEMPEIPRGSSNSLGVDSSAAFDFHVSPDGEEPEPIPEGLEPREARRRGRFRRGRDVLALDYVQSQRRRLILMKEMQEVMDGFD
;
A
#
# COMPACT_ATOMS: atom_id res chain seq x y z
N GLY A 1 -18.26 3.07 3.04
CA GLY A 1 -19.54 2.65 2.44
C GLY A 1 -19.36 2.51 0.94
N ALA A 2 -20.08 1.60 0.29
CA ALA A 2 -19.94 1.33 -1.14
C ALA A 2 -20.46 2.50 -2.01
N SER A 3 -19.82 2.70 -3.16
CA SER A 3 -20.12 3.74 -4.14
C SER A 3 -19.95 3.21 -5.57
N GLU A 4 -20.97 3.38 -6.41
CA GLU A 4 -20.89 2.99 -7.83
C GLU A 4 -19.83 3.76 -8.62
N LYS A 5 -19.42 4.93 -8.12
CA LYS A 5 -18.36 5.76 -8.72
C LYS A 5 -16.96 5.32 -8.32
N ASP A 6 -16.84 4.40 -7.37
CA ASP A 6 -15.58 3.83 -6.92
C ASP A 6 -15.70 2.29 -6.91
N PRO A 7 -15.33 1.62 -8.01
CA PRO A 7 -15.42 0.17 -8.12
C PRO A 7 -14.68 -0.58 -6.99
N ALA A 8 -13.61 -0.01 -6.45
CA ALA A 8 -12.85 -0.63 -5.36
C ALA A 8 -13.66 -0.67 -4.05
N SER A 9 -14.59 0.25 -3.86
CA SER A 9 -15.47 0.29 -2.68
C SER A 9 -16.58 -0.76 -2.69
N ILE A 10 -16.88 -1.35 -3.86
CA ILE A 10 -17.93 -2.37 -4.02
C ILE A 10 -17.37 -3.76 -3.71
N THR A 11 -16.11 -3.99 -4.09
CA THR A 11 -15.44 -5.29 -3.95
C THR A 11 -14.63 -5.42 -2.66
N ALA A 12 -14.61 -4.39 -1.80
CA ALA A 12 -13.89 -4.41 -0.54
C ALA A 12 -14.50 -5.44 0.43
N PRO A 13 -13.76 -6.49 0.83
CA PRO A 13 -14.25 -7.52 1.74
C PRO A 13 -14.08 -7.08 3.21
N PHE A 14 -14.48 -5.84 3.54
CA PHE A 14 -14.32 -5.28 4.88
C PHE A 14 -15.68 -5.05 5.54
N HIS A 15 -15.86 -5.69 6.69
CA HIS A 15 -17.04 -5.53 7.53
C HIS A 15 -16.64 -4.82 8.82
N PHE A 16 -16.98 -3.54 8.93
CA PHE A 16 -16.73 -2.78 10.14
C PHE A 16 -17.77 -3.13 11.21
N ASP A 17 -17.31 -3.61 12.36
CA ASP A 17 -18.14 -3.75 13.56
C ASP A 17 -17.76 -2.69 14.60
N PRO A 18 -18.61 -1.68 14.85
CA PRO A 18 -18.35 -0.66 15.86
C PRO A 18 -18.40 -1.20 17.30
N ASN A 19 -18.90 -2.42 17.52
CA ASN A 19 -19.05 -3.02 18.85
C ASN A 19 -18.14 -4.25 19.04
N ALA A 20 -17.11 -4.40 18.20
CA ALA A 20 -16.14 -5.47 18.34
C ALA A 20 -15.55 -5.53 19.75
N ASP A 21 -15.56 -6.72 20.36
CA ASP A 21 -14.89 -6.98 21.62
C ASP A 21 -13.44 -7.37 21.35
N ILE A 22 -12.52 -6.46 21.68
CA ILE A 22 -11.10 -6.65 21.37
C ILE A 22 -10.47 -7.80 22.17
N SER A 23 -11.10 -8.21 23.27
CA SER A 23 -10.59 -9.31 24.10
C SER A 23 -10.66 -10.67 23.38
N GLU A 24 -11.47 -10.77 22.32
CA GLU A 24 -11.54 -11.95 21.48
C GLU A 24 -10.40 -12.01 20.44
N TYR A 25 -9.66 -10.92 20.23
CA TYR A 25 -8.65 -10.80 19.18
C TYR A 25 -7.26 -11.32 19.58
N THR A 26 -6.55 -11.80 18.57
CA THR A 26 -5.13 -12.16 18.59
C THR A 26 -4.33 -11.09 17.86
N ILE A 27 -3.71 -10.19 18.62
CA ILE A 27 -2.96 -9.05 18.08
C ILE A 27 -1.46 -9.37 18.04
N GLY A 28 -0.90 -9.21 16.84
CA GLY A 28 0.54 -9.31 16.58
C GLY A 28 1.32 -8.10 17.10
N TYR A 29 2.48 -8.32 17.72
CA TYR A 29 3.42 -7.24 18.09
C TYR A 29 4.84 -7.50 17.57
N ASP A 30 5.58 -6.42 17.33
CA ASP A 30 7.00 -6.45 16.95
C ASP A 30 7.89 -6.31 18.21
N GLU A 31 9.15 -6.76 18.14
CA GLU A 31 10.12 -6.65 19.24
C GLU A 31 10.33 -5.22 19.74
N GLU A 32 10.14 -4.21 18.88
CA GLU A 32 10.27 -2.79 19.22
C GLU A 32 9.02 -2.20 19.90
N ALA A 33 7.96 -2.99 20.10
CA ALA A 33 6.72 -2.52 20.71
C ALA A 33 6.94 -2.05 22.17
N PRO A 34 6.45 -0.86 22.57
CA PRO A 34 6.59 -0.38 23.94
C PRO A 34 5.87 -1.29 24.94
N GLU A 35 6.57 -1.77 25.97
CA GLU A 35 5.98 -2.71 26.94
C GLU A 35 4.73 -2.13 27.65
N GLU A 36 4.74 -0.84 28.00
CA GLU A 36 3.58 -0.18 28.62
C GLU A 36 2.32 -0.24 27.75
N PHE A 37 2.47 -0.27 26.42
CA PHE A 37 1.36 -0.42 25.49
C PHE A 37 0.86 -1.87 25.45
N LEU A 38 1.78 -2.84 25.45
CA LEU A 38 1.44 -4.25 25.51
C LEU A 38 0.71 -4.60 26.81
N ASP A 39 1.16 -4.06 27.95
CA ASP A 39 0.51 -4.26 29.25
C ASP A 39 -0.94 -3.77 29.26
N GLN A 40 -1.22 -2.61 28.66
CA GLN A 40 -2.60 -2.12 28.53
C GLN A 40 -3.47 -3.05 27.70
N LEU A 41 -2.94 -3.61 26.61
CA LEU A 41 -3.69 -4.58 25.79
C LEU A 41 -3.93 -5.88 26.56
N ARG A 42 -2.96 -6.36 27.36
CA ARG A 42 -3.14 -7.52 28.24
C ARG A 42 -4.21 -7.26 29.28
N ASP A 43 -4.23 -6.07 29.90
CA ASP A 43 -5.26 -5.66 30.88
C ASP A 43 -6.66 -5.59 30.27
N MET A 44 -6.75 -5.29 28.96
CA MET A 44 -7.99 -5.34 28.19
C MET A 44 -8.39 -6.76 27.75
N GLY A 45 -7.61 -7.78 28.10
CA GLY A 45 -7.90 -9.19 27.81
C GLY A 45 -7.47 -9.66 26.42
N VAL A 46 -6.70 -8.87 25.68
CA VAL A 46 -6.24 -9.22 24.33
C VAL A 46 -5.23 -10.36 24.37
N ARG A 47 -5.30 -11.27 23.40
CA ARG A 47 -4.25 -12.27 23.18
C ARG A 47 -3.12 -11.64 22.35
N LEU A 48 -1.94 -11.51 22.93
CA LEU A 48 -0.77 -10.99 22.24
C LEU A 48 0.12 -12.12 21.74
N THR A 49 0.63 -12.00 20.52
CA THR A 49 1.58 -12.94 19.92
C THR A 49 2.64 -12.16 19.15
N GLU A 50 3.89 -12.59 19.24
CA GLU A 50 4.98 -11.96 18.49
C GLU A 50 4.82 -12.19 16.99
N MET A 51 4.98 -11.15 16.19
CA MET A 51 4.83 -11.23 14.74
C MET A 51 5.99 -12.01 14.10
N PRO A 52 5.71 -12.94 13.17
CA PRO A 52 6.74 -13.54 12.36
C PRO A 52 7.37 -12.48 11.43
N GLU A 53 8.51 -12.82 10.82
CA GLU A 53 9.08 -11.99 9.77
C GLU A 53 8.08 -11.82 8.61
N ILE A 54 7.72 -10.56 8.34
CA ILE A 54 6.76 -10.20 7.31
C ILE A 54 7.45 -10.16 5.93
N PRO A 55 6.87 -10.76 4.88
CA PRO A 55 7.48 -10.76 3.57
C PRO A 55 7.59 -9.33 3.01
N ARG A 56 8.71 -9.04 2.35
CA ARG A 56 9.01 -7.73 1.77
C ARG A 56 9.03 -7.80 0.25
N GLY A 57 8.45 -6.79 -0.39
CA GLY A 57 8.47 -6.68 -1.85
C GLY A 57 8.64 -5.24 -2.32
N SER A 58 8.99 -5.10 -3.60
CA SER A 58 9.00 -3.81 -4.30
C SER A 58 8.05 -3.87 -5.50
N SER A 59 7.51 -2.71 -5.88
CA SER A 59 6.60 -2.58 -7.00
C SER A 59 6.88 -1.27 -7.75
N ASN A 60 6.78 -1.32 -9.08
CA ASN A 60 6.83 -0.14 -9.94
C ASN A 60 5.43 0.46 -10.18
N SER A 61 4.37 -0.19 -9.68
CA SER A 61 2.98 0.13 -10.02
C SER A 61 2.57 1.52 -9.57
N LEU A 62 3.07 1.98 -8.42
CA LEU A 62 2.76 3.33 -7.92
C LEU A 62 3.16 4.44 -8.91
N GLY A 63 4.27 4.26 -9.65
CA GLY A 63 4.68 5.23 -10.68
C GLY A 63 3.73 5.25 -11.87
N VAL A 64 3.30 4.07 -12.32
CA VAL A 64 2.33 3.89 -13.42
C VAL A 64 0.97 4.45 -13.05
N ASP A 65 0.43 4.07 -11.88
CA ASP A 65 -0.87 4.52 -11.40
C ASP A 65 -0.90 6.03 -11.17
N SER A 66 0.19 6.59 -10.63
CA SER A 66 0.37 8.03 -10.46
C SER A 66 0.35 8.77 -11.80
N SER A 67 1.06 8.26 -12.81
CA SER A 67 1.05 8.85 -14.15
C SER A 67 -0.32 8.75 -14.82
N ALA A 68 -1.02 7.63 -14.69
CA ALA A 68 -2.37 7.46 -15.23
C ALA A 68 -3.40 8.37 -14.53
N ALA A 69 -3.31 8.50 -13.20
CA ALA A 69 -4.25 9.30 -12.42
C ALA A 69 -4.08 10.81 -12.62
N PHE A 70 -2.85 11.28 -12.85
CA PHE A 70 -2.51 12.69 -12.91
C PHE A 70 -2.09 13.16 -14.31
N ASP A 71 -2.37 12.38 -15.35
CA ASP A 71 -1.96 12.73 -16.71
C ASP A 71 -2.50 14.11 -17.13
N PHE A 72 -3.78 14.36 -16.84
CA PHE A 72 -4.45 15.65 -17.09
C PHE A 72 -3.74 16.85 -16.43
N HIS A 73 -2.98 16.64 -15.36
CA HIS A 73 -2.26 17.69 -14.64
C HIS A 73 -0.88 17.96 -15.24
N VAL A 74 -0.19 16.92 -15.75
CA VAL A 74 1.15 17.05 -16.32
C VAL A 74 1.16 17.25 -17.84
N SER A 75 0.07 16.88 -18.49
CA SER A 75 -0.17 16.93 -19.94
C SER A 75 -1.57 17.53 -20.17
N PRO A 76 -1.79 18.82 -19.82
CA PRO A 76 -3.04 19.48 -20.17
C PRO A 76 -3.22 19.40 -21.68
N ASP A 77 -4.43 19.08 -22.14
CA ASP A 77 -4.77 18.90 -23.56
C ASP A 77 -4.12 17.69 -24.26
N GLY A 78 -3.44 16.81 -23.51
CA GLY A 78 -2.82 15.59 -24.03
C GLY A 78 -1.46 15.82 -24.71
N GLU A 79 -0.90 17.02 -24.58
CA GLU A 79 0.43 17.33 -25.09
C GLU A 79 1.51 16.72 -24.19
N GLU A 80 2.41 15.92 -24.77
CA GLU A 80 3.46 15.26 -24.00
C GLU A 80 4.34 16.30 -23.32
N PRO A 81 4.56 16.20 -21.99
CA PRO A 81 5.35 17.20 -21.30
C PRO A 81 6.82 17.14 -21.71
N GLU A 82 7.43 18.32 -21.87
CA GLU A 82 8.87 18.46 -22.09
C GLU A 82 9.69 17.62 -21.08
N PRO A 83 10.80 17.01 -21.53
CA PRO A 83 11.66 16.20 -20.70
C PRO A 83 12.18 17.01 -19.51
N ILE A 84 12.43 16.32 -18.39
CA ILE A 84 12.95 16.98 -17.20
C ILE A 84 14.39 17.42 -17.51
N PRO A 85 14.72 18.72 -17.34
CA PRO A 85 16.09 19.18 -17.58
C PRO A 85 17.12 18.43 -16.77
N GLU A 86 18.28 18.16 -17.37
CA GLU A 86 19.43 17.59 -16.69
C GLU A 86 20.08 18.61 -15.74
N GLY A 87 20.81 18.13 -14.72
CA GLY A 87 21.56 18.99 -13.81
C GLY A 87 20.73 19.72 -12.74
N LEU A 88 19.44 19.42 -12.62
CA LEU A 88 18.60 19.97 -11.55
C LEU A 88 19.00 19.42 -10.17
N GLU A 89 18.84 20.26 -9.14
CA GLU A 89 18.94 19.83 -7.74
C GLU A 89 18.00 18.63 -7.46
N PRO A 90 18.41 17.64 -6.64
CA PRO A 90 17.65 16.40 -6.47
C PRO A 90 16.19 16.60 -6.05
N ARG A 91 15.92 17.61 -5.23
CA ARG A 91 14.56 17.95 -4.79
C ARG A 91 13.70 18.48 -5.94
N GLU A 92 14.29 19.30 -6.82
CA GLU A 92 13.59 19.86 -7.97
C GLU A 92 13.33 18.81 -9.04
N ALA A 93 14.33 17.98 -9.36
CA ALA A 93 14.18 16.85 -10.27
C ALA A 93 13.04 15.91 -9.82
N ARG A 94 13.01 15.57 -8.52
CA ARG A 94 11.93 14.74 -7.94
C ARG A 94 10.55 15.39 -8.07
N ARG A 95 10.45 16.71 -7.87
CA ARG A 95 9.20 17.46 -7.99
C ARG A 95 8.70 17.44 -9.43
N ARG A 96 9.56 17.76 -10.41
CA ARG A 96 9.20 17.79 -11.83
C ARG A 96 8.86 16.41 -12.39
N GLY A 97 9.45 15.33 -11.83
CA GLY A 97 9.18 13.96 -12.25
C GLY A 97 8.11 13.20 -11.47
N ARG A 98 7.42 13.80 -10.50
CA ARG A 98 6.54 13.08 -9.54
C ARG A 98 5.44 12.24 -10.19
N PHE A 99 4.86 12.73 -11.29
CA PHE A 99 3.72 12.10 -11.99
C PHE A 99 4.08 11.62 -13.41
N ARG A 100 5.38 11.59 -13.75
CA ARG A 100 5.84 11.25 -15.11
C ARG A 100 6.55 9.91 -15.19
N ARG A 101 7.01 9.37 -14.05
CA ARG A 101 7.85 8.16 -13.99
C ARG A 101 7.18 6.88 -14.49
N GLY A 102 5.86 6.86 -14.60
CA GLY A 102 5.12 5.73 -15.13
C GLY A 102 5.09 5.65 -16.66
N ARG A 103 5.39 6.74 -17.37
CA ARG A 103 5.26 6.82 -18.85
C ARG A 103 6.21 5.88 -19.58
N ASP A 104 7.40 5.68 -19.03
CA ASP A 104 8.44 4.86 -19.64
C ASP A 104 8.37 3.38 -19.22
N VAL A 105 7.41 3.01 -18.36
CA VAL A 105 7.25 1.63 -17.89
C VAL A 105 6.48 0.83 -18.92
N LEU A 106 7.06 -0.29 -19.38
CA LEU A 106 6.37 -1.17 -20.32
C LEU A 106 5.14 -1.81 -19.67
N ALA A 107 4.08 -1.99 -20.46
CA ALA A 107 2.87 -2.69 -20.02
C ALA A 107 3.18 -4.11 -19.50
N LEU A 108 4.15 -4.80 -20.11
CA LEU A 108 4.61 -6.11 -19.66
C LEU A 108 5.20 -6.03 -18.24
N ASP A 109 6.04 -5.05 -17.94
CA ASP A 109 6.66 -4.88 -16.64
C ASP A 109 5.63 -4.55 -15.55
N TYR A 110 4.63 -3.75 -15.90
CA TYR A 110 3.51 -3.47 -15.02
C TYR A 110 2.72 -4.74 -14.68
N VAL A 111 2.35 -5.54 -15.69
CA VAL A 111 1.63 -6.82 -15.49
C VAL A 111 2.46 -7.79 -14.64
N GLN A 112 3.78 -7.87 -14.86
CA GLN A 112 4.65 -8.70 -14.04
C GLN A 112 4.74 -8.17 -12.60
N SER A 113 4.75 -6.86 -12.39
CA SER A 113 4.67 -6.30 -11.03
C SER A 113 3.37 -6.64 -10.32
N GLN A 114 2.22 -6.63 -11.02
CA GLN A 114 0.94 -7.04 -10.43
C GLN A 114 0.93 -8.52 -10.04
N ARG A 115 1.56 -9.39 -10.85
CA ARG A 115 1.73 -10.82 -10.51
C ARG A 115 2.58 -11.01 -9.27
N ARG A 116 3.72 -10.31 -9.16
CA ARG A 116 4.59 -10.37 -7.98
C ARG A 116 3.89 -9.84 -6.73
N ARG A 117 3.10 -8.77 -6.87
CA ARG A 117 2.26 -8.25 -5.78
C ARG A 117 1.26 -9.29 -5.29
N LEU A 118 0.60 -10.02 -6.20
CA LEU A 118 -0.32 -11.09 -5.82
C LEU A 118 0.39 -12.21 -5.04
N ILE A 119 1.61 -12.58 -5.43
CA ILE A 119 2.41 -13.57 -4.69
C ILE A 119 2.70 -13.05 -3.28
N LEU A 120 3.20 -11.82 -3.15
CA LEU A 120 3.46 -11.19 -1.86
C LEU A 120 2.22 -11.13 -0.97
N MET A 121 1.05 -10.84 -1.53
CA MET A 121 -0.22 -10.83 -0.80
C MET A 121 -0.59 -12.22 -0.26
N LYS A 122 -0.26 -13.29 -0.98
CA LYS A 122 -0.49 -14.67 -0.51
C LYS A 122 0.49 -15.06 0.59
N GLU A 123 1.76 -14.71 0.43
CA GLU A 123 2.77 -14.90 1.49
C GLU A 123 2.37 -14.13 2.76
N MET A 124 1.88 -12.89 2.61
CA MET A 124 1.35 -12.11 3.72
C MET A 124 0.14 -12.80 4.37
N GLN A 125 -0.78 -13.34 3.56
CA GLN A 125 -1.93 -14.06 4.08
C GLN A 125 -1.52 -15.29 4.91
N GLU A 126 -0.47 -16.01 4.50
CA GLU A 126 0.07 -17.14 5.26
C GLU A 126 0.70 -16.68 6.58
N VAL A 127 1.43 -15.56 6.59
CA VAL A 127 2.02 -14.99 7.81
C VAL A 127 0.97 -14.47 8.79
N MET A 128 -0.15 -13.96 8.28
CA MET A 128 -1.26 -13.44 9.09
C MET A 128 -2.20 -14.55 9.60
N ASP A 129 -1.97 -15.82 9.25
CA ASP A 129 -2.78 -16.92 9.76
C ASP A 129 -2.66 -17.02 11.29
N GLY A 130 -3.80 -17.00 11.98
CA GLY A 130 -3.88 -17.00 13.44
C GLY A 130 -3.87 -15.62 14.10
N PHE A 131 -3.82 -14.53 13.32
CA PHE A 131 -4.03 -13.15 13.79
C PHE A 131 -5.38 -12.60 13.32
N ASP A 132 -5.88 -11.58 14.03
CA ASP A 132 -7.14 -10.89 13.73
C ASP A 132 -6.94 -9.46 13.20
#